data_AF-A0A9D2S3U2-F1
#
_entry.id   AF-A0A9D2S3U2-F1
#
_cell.length_a   1.000
_cell.length_b   1.000
_cell.length_c   1.000
_cell.angle_alpha   90.00
_cell.angle_beta   90.00
_cell.angle_gamma   90.00
#
_symmetry.space_group_name_H-M   'P 1'
#
loop_
_entity.id
_entity.type
_entity.pdbx_description
1 polymer ?
#
loop_
_entity_poly.entity_id
_entity_poly.type
_entity_poly.pdbx_seq_one_letter_code
_entity_poly.pdbx_strand_id
1 'polypeptide(L)'
;MAKQNDTGVYQLPNGNWAYRFTFTVEGKKKNRKGTKDEFGNLLTTKRAAILARAAAVTREQEEQHRQAPVTRKTFQEVYKEYCEQGRSGKAYQTIRKQDSIWNNHLCAKFGRRYIDEISVAEVNDYLA
;
A
#
# COMPACT_ATOMS: atom_id res chain seq x y z
N MET A 1 16.48 5.03 36.86
CA MET A 1 15.18 5.32 36.24
C MET A 1 15.36 5.37 34.73
N ALA A 2 14.62 4.57 33.96
CA ALA A 2 14.71 4.60 32.49
C ALA A 2 14.27 5.98 31.98
N LYS A 3 15.14 6.66 31.21
CA LYS A 3 14.79 7.92 30.53
C LYS A 3 13.60 7.65 29.61
N GLN A 4 12.44 8.24 29.92
CA GLN A 4 11.30 8.18 29.02
C GLN A 4 11.65 9.01 27.76
N ASN A 5 11.33 8.47 26.59
CA ASN A 5 11.61 9.13 25.30
C ASN A 5 10.71 10.35 25.12
N ASP A 6 11.18 11.50 25.63
CA ASP A 6 10.49 12.80 25.58
C ASP A 6 10.63 13.51 24.22
N THR A 7 11.34 12.91 23.27
CA THR A 7 11.67 13.53 21.99
C THR A 7 10.41 13.87 21.19
N GLY A 8 10.17 15.16 21.01
CA GLY A 8 9.01 15.67 20.28
C GLY A 8 7.74 15.78 21.11
N VAL A 9 7.79 15.60 22.43
CA VAL A 9 6.68 15.89 23.35
C VAL A 9 6.89 17.27 23.98
N TYR A 10 5.85 18.11 23.97
CA TYR A 10 5.93 19.49 24.48
C TYR A 10 4.62 19.93 25.12
N GLN A 11 4.70 20.90 26.03
CA GLN A 11 3.53 21.47 26.70
C GLN A 11 3.00 22.68 25.92
N LEU A 12 1.69 22.82 25.87
CA LEU A 12 0.96 23.93 25.29
C LEU A 12 0.73 25.04 26.33
N PRO A 13 0.45 26.29 25.90
CA PRO A 13 0.17 27.40 26.80
C PRO A 13 -1.03 27.17 27.75
N ASN A 14 -1.95 26.27 27.36
CA ASN A 14 -3.11 25.89 28.17
C ASN A 14 -2.80 24.79 29.21
N GLY A 15 -1.54 24.42 29.39
CA GLY A 15 -1.11 23.38 30.35
C GLY A 15 -1.23 21.94 29.84
N ASN A 16 -1.93 21.71 28.73
CA ASN A 16 -2.01 20.40 28.08
C ASN A 16 -0.73 20.05 27.32
N TRP A 17 -0.57 18.79 26.98
CA TRP A 17 0.58 18.26 26.28
C TRP A 17 0.25 17.96 24.82
N ALA A 18 1.29 17.99 23.99
CA ALA A 18 1.24 17.69 22.58
C ALA A 18 2.46 16.86 22.20
N TYR A 19 2.34 16.12 21.10
CA TYR A 19 3.45 15.38 20.54
C TYR A 19 3.61 15.65 19.05
N ARG A 20 4.84 15.49 18.57
CA ARG A 20 5.20 15.49 17.16
C ARG A 20 6.12 14.34 16.83
N PHE A 21 5.99 13.81 15.64
CA PHE A 21 6.95 12.89 15.06
C PHE A 21 7.00 13.05 13.55
N THR A 22 8.12 12.64 12.96
CA THR A 22 8.34 12.66 11.52
C THR A 22 8.51 11.23 11.05
N PHE A 23 7.89 10.88 9.94
CA PHE A 23 7.96 9.56 9.33
C PHE A 23 8.18 9.70 7.83
N THR A 24 8.83 8.71 7.22
CA THR A 24 9.14 8.73 5.79
C THR A 24 8.18 7.76 5.10
N VAL A 25 7.38 8.25 4.16
CA VAL A 25 6.55 7.42 3.28
C VAL A 25 7.03 7.65 1.87
N GLU A 26 7.37 6.58 1.14
CA GLU A 26 7.77 6.64 -0.27
C GLU A 26 8.92 7.66 -0.54
N GLY A 27 9.91 7.71 0.37
CA GLY A 27 11.05 8.63 0.26
C GLY A 27 10.76 10.09 0.63
N LYS A 28 9.51 10.47 0.92
CA LYS A 28 9.12 11.82 1.35
C LYS A 28 8.89 11.86 2.87
N LYS A 29 9.50 12.84 3.55
CA LYS A 29 9.31 13.07 4.98
C LYS A 29 7.96 13.75 5.22
N LYS A 30 7.11 13.13 6.03
CA LYS A 30 5.85 13.68 6.53
C LYS A 30 5.93 13.94 8.03
N ASN A 31 5.30 15.01 8.48
CA ASN A 31 5.29 15.43 9.88
C ASN A 31 3.87 15.27 10.44
N ARG A 32 3.72 14.56 11.55
CA ARG A 32 2.45 14.46 12.29
C ARG A 32 2.57 15.13 13.65
N LYS A 33 1.52 15.85 14.03
CA LYS A 33 1.35 16.45 15.35
C LYS A 33 0.03 15.97 15.94
N GLY A 34 -0.01 15.73 17.24
CA GLY A 34 -1.21 15.33 17.96
C GLY A 34 -1.31 16.02 19.30
N THR A 35 -2.51 16.49 19.63
CA THR A 35 -2.86 17.10 20.91
C THR A 35 -3.87 16.25 21.68
N LYS A 36 -4.32 15.15 21.06
CA LYS A 36 -5.33 14.24 21.57
C LYS A 36 -4.82 12.80 21.58
N ASP A 37 -5.40 12.03 22.49
CA ASP A 37 -5.33 10.59 22.61
C ASP A 37 -6.07 9.88 21.45
N GLU A 38 -5.82 8.58 21.28
CA GLU A 38 -6.57 7.61 20.47
C GLU A 38 -8.09 7.68 20.69
N PHE A 39 -8.53 8.04 21.90
CA PHE A 39 -9.94 8.22 22.27
C PHE A 39 -10.47 9.67 22.11
N GLY A 40 -9.66 10.59 21.56
CA GLY A 40 -10.05 11.98 21.34
C GLY A 40 -9.93 12.90 22.56
N ASN A 41 -9.45 12.38 23.70
CA ASN A 41 -9.24 13.13 24.93
C ASN A 41 -7.98 14.00 24.88
N LEU A 42 -7.99 15.13 25.58
CA LEU A 42 -6.82 16.00 25.70
C LEU A 42 -5.72 15.34 26.54
N LEU A 43 -4.47 15.55 26.15
CA LEU A 43 -3.32 14.99 26.86
C LEU A 43 -2.98 15.88 28.06
N THR A 44 -3.43 15.52 29.26
CA THR A 44 -3.21 16.33 30.48
C THR A 44 -1.84 16.10 31.12
N THR A 45 -1.17 14.99 30.81
CA THR A 45 0.12 14.63 31.38
C THR A 45 1.17 14.34 30.32
N LYS A 46 2.43 14.61 30.66
CA LYS A 46 3.59 14.29 29.82
C LYS A 46 3.61 12.81 29.43
N ARG A 47 3.34 11.92 30.40
CA ARG A 47 3.31 10.47 30.19
C ARG A 47 2.19 10.07 29.21
N ALA A 48 1.01 10.70 29.30
CA ALA A 48 -0.05 10.48 28.32
C ALA A 48 0.38 10.88 26.91
N ALA A 49 1.10 12.00 26.76
CA ALA A 49 1.61 12.43 25.46
C ALA A 49 2.70 11.50 24.89
N ILE A 50 3.56 10.91 25.72
CA ILE A 50 4.54 9.91 25.30
C ILE A 50 3.83 8.64 24.80
N LEU A 51 2.82 8.17 25.54
CA LEU A 51 2.04 6.99 25.17
C LEU A 51 1.26 7.24 23.87
N ALA A 52 0.58 8.37 23.74
CA ALA A 52 -0.15 8.75 22.53
C ALA A 52 0.77 8.88 21.31
N ARG A 53 2.00 9.38 21.50
CA ARG A 53 3.01 9.41 20.44
C ARG A 53 3.42 8.01 20.01
N ALA A 54 3.69 7.11 20.96
CA ALA A 54 4.09 5.73 20.66
C ALA A 54 2.98 5.01 19.87
N ALA A 55 1.74 5.09 20.36
CA ALA A 55 0.53 4.63 19.69
C ALA A 55 0.42 5.15 18.25
N ALA A 56 0.56 6.48 18.06
CA ALA A 56 0.46 7.08 16.74
C ALA A 56 1.57 6.65 15.79
N VAL A 57 2.79 6.42 16.29
CA VAL A 57 3.91 5.88 15.49
C VAL A 57 3.62 4.44 15.07
N THR A 58 3.16 3.59 15.99
CA THR A 58 2.82 2.19 15.70
C THR A 58 1.70 2.10 14.67
N ARG A 59 0.64 2.90 14.79
CA ARG A 59 -0.45 2.94 13.80
C ARG A 59 0.03 3.34 12.40
N GLU A 60 0.90 4.34 12.30
CA GLU A 60 1.47 4.75 11.01
C GLU A 60 2.38 3.66 10.42
N GLN A 61 3.13 2.94 11.25
CA GLN A 61 3.91 1.78 10.80
C GLN A 61 3.00 0.66 10.30
N GLU A 62 1.94 0.33 11.04
CA GLU A 62 0.94 -0.65 10.63
C GLU A 62 0.22 -0.26 9.34
N GLU A 63 -0.14 1.02 9.18
CA GLU A 63 -0.74 1.54 7.94
C GLU A 63 0.23 1.51 6.75
N GLN A 64 1.51 1.80 6.95
CA GLN A 64 2.53 1.65 5.91
C GLN A 64 2.75 0.20 5.50
N HIS A 65 2.68 -0.73 6.46
CA HIS A 65 2.82 -2.16 6.21
C HIS A 65 1.52 -2.84 5.78
N ARG A 66 0.37 -2.16 5.91
CA ARG A 66 -0.90 -2.62 5.35
C ARG A 66 -0.78 -2.56 3.83
N GLN A 67 -0.36 -3.68 3.25
CA GLN A 67 -0.38 -3.86 1.82
C GLN A 67 -1.79 -3.54 1.32
N ALA A 68 -1.88 -2.73 0.26
CA ALA A 68 -3.15 -2.47 -0.40
C ALA A 68 -3.83 -3.83 -0.65
N PRO A 69 -5.15 -3.95 -0.39
CA PRO A 69 -5.85 -5.20 -0.59
C PRO A 69 -5.54 -5.70 -2.00
N VAL A 70 -5.00 -6.93 -2.10
CA VAL A 70 -4.66 -7.53 -3.38
C VAL A 70 -5.99 -7.80 -4.08
N THR A 71 -6.43 -6.85 -4.90
CA THR A 71 -7.61 -7.02 -5.72
C THR A 71 -7.33 -8.17 -6.68
N ARG A 72 -8.07 -9.26 -6.54
CA ARG A 72 -7.98 -10.39 -7.46
C ARG A 72 -8.38 -9.91 -8.85
N LYS A 73 -7.45 -9.98 -9.81
CA LYS A 73 -7.70 -9.63 -11.21
C LYS A 73 -7.74 -10.88 -12.05
N THR A 74 -8.64 -10.87 -13.03
CA THR A 74 -8.70 -11.88 -14.07
C THR A 74 -7.57 -11.69 -15.08
N PHE A 75 -7.23 -12.76 -15.80
CA PHE A 75 -6.24 -12.70 -16.87
C PHE A 75 -6.65 -11.70 -17.96
N GLN A 76 -7.95 -11.58 -18.24
CA GLN A 76 -8.50 -10.60 -19.19
C GLN A 76 -8.33 -9.15 -18.74
N GLU A 77 -8.58 -8.85 -17.46
CA GLU A 77 -8.39 -7.49 -16.92
C GLU A 77 -6.93 -7.06 -17.01
N VAL A 78 -6.00 -7.95 -16.66
CA VAL A 78 -4.56 -7.65 -16.77
C VAL A 78 -4.12 -7.52 -18.22
N TYR A 79 -4.67 -8.33 -19.14
CA TYR A 79 -4.40 -8.14 -20.55
C TYR A 79 -4.89 -6.77 -21.05
N LYS A 80 -6.08 -6.33 -20.62
CA LYS A 80 -6.61 -5.00 -20.95
C LYS A 80 -5.71 -3.88 -20.41
N GLU A 81 -5.25 -3.98 -19.16
CA GLU A 81 -4.30 -3.03 -18.58
C GLU A 81 -2.98 -2.99 -19.38
N TYR A 82 -2.48 -4.16 -19.78
CA TYR A 82 -1.31 -4.25 -20.66
C TYR A 82 -1.58 -3.59 -22.03
N CYS A 83 -2.79 -3.70 -22.58
CA CYS A 83 -3.15 -3.03 -23.83
C CYS A 83 -3.09 -1.49 -23.71
N GLU A 84 -3.57 -0.95 -22.60
CA GLU A 84 -3.67 0.49 -22.37
C GLU A 84 -2.31 1.12 -21.98
N GLN A 85 -1.54 0.44 -21.14
CA GLN A 85 -0.34 1.02 -20.50
C GLN A 85 0.97 0.40 -21.00
N GLY A 86 0.95 -0.84 -21.51
CA GLY A 86 2.15 -1.61 -21.84
C GLY A 86 2.54 -1.63 -23.32
N ARG A 87 1.72 -1.04 -24.20
CA ARG A 87 1.93 -1.05 -25.66
C ARG A 87 2.51 0.24 -26.22
N SER A 88 2.66 1.28 -25.40
CA SER A 88 3.26 2.55 -25.83
C SER A 88 4.68 2.29 -26.36
N GLY A 89 4.88 2.51 -27.66
CA GLY A 89 6.17 2.29 -28.33
C GLY A 89 6.32 0.97 -29.09
N LYS A 90 5.34 0.05 -29.06
CA LYS A 90 5.39 -1.17 -29.87
C LYS A 90 4.92 -0.89 -31.30
N ALA A 91 5.64 -1.43 -32.29
CA ALA A 91 5.23 -1.36 -33.69
C ALA A 91 3.88 -2.06 -33.91
N TYR A 92 3.07 -1.53 -34.82
CA TYR A 92 1.70 -2.03 -35.10
C TYR A 92 1.64 -3.55 -35.37
N GLN A 93 2.56 -4.09 -36.18
CA GLN A 93 2.60 -5.52 -36.48
C GLN A 93 2.83 -6.39 -35.24
N THR A 94 3.58 -5.87 -34.26
CA THR A 94 3.83 -6.58 -32.99
C THR A 94 2.57 -6.61 -32.13
N ILE A 95 1.86 -5.49 -32.07
CA ILE A 95 0.58 -5.39 -31.37
C ILE A 95 -0.44 -6.35 -31.99
N ARG A 96 -0.54 -6.34 -33.33
CA ARG A 96 -1.45 -7.24 -34.06
C ARG A 96 -1.16 -8.72 -33.80
N LYS A 97 0.12 -9.12 -33.74
CA LYS A 97 0.51 -10.49 -33.38
C LYS A 97 0.10 -10.83 -31.94
N GLN A 98 0.31 -9.93 -30.99
CA GLN A 98 -0.09 -10.12 -29.59
C GLN A 98 -1.61 -10.27 -29.47
N ASP A 99 -2.39 -9.43 -30.16
CA ASP A 99 -3.84 -9.53 -30.19
C ASP A 99 -4.34 -10.83 -30.83
N SER A 100 -3.66 -11.30 -31.88
CA SER A 100 -3.97 -12.60 -32.48
C SER A 100 -3.76 -13.75 -31.48
N ILE A 101 -2.62 -13.76 -30.79
CA ILE A 101 -2.32 -14.79 -29.78
C ILE A 101 -3.34 -14.75 -28.64
N TRP A 102 -3.65 -13.55 -28.15
CA TRP A 102 -4.66 -13.37 -27.13
C TRP A 102 -6.03 -13.92 -27.55
N ASN A 103 -6.57 -13.44 -28.66
CA ASN A 103 -7.93 -13.74 -29.07
C ASN A 103 -8.11 -15.22 -29.45
N ASN A 104 -7.12 -15.81 -30.13
CA ASN A 104 -7.25 -17.16 -30.68
C ASN A 104 -6.81 -18.25 -29.71
N HIS A 105 -5.85 -17.96 -28.82
CA HIS A 105 -5.19 -19.00 -28.02
C HIS A 105 -5.47 -18.82 -26.52
N LEU A 106 -5.29 -17.61 -25.97
CA LEU A 106 -5.30 -17.40 -24.51
C LEU A 106 -6.68 -17.07 -23.95
N CYS A 107 -7.48 -16.27 -24.66
CA CYS A 107 -8.74 -15.71 -24.16
C CYS A 107 -9.75 -16.79 -23.76
N ALA A 108 -9.91 -17.84 -24.58
CA ALA A 108 -10.88 -18.90 -24.34
C ALA A 108 -10.58 -19.72 -23.07
N LYS A 109 -9.30 -20.03 -22.82
CA LYS A 109 -8.88 -20.93 -21.72
C LYS A 109 -8.58 -20.18 -20.42
N PHE A 110 -7.94 -19.00 -20.52
CA PHE A 110 -7.42 -18.28 -19.36
C PHE A 110 -8.15 -16.96 -19.08
N GLY A 111 -8.87 -16.38 -20.05
CA GLY A 111 -9.41 -15.02 -19.96
C GLY A 111 -10.28 -14.77 -18.72
N ARG A 112 -11.20 -15.69 -18.40
CA ARG A 112 -12.12 -15.58 -17.25
C ARG A 112 -11.52 -16.00 -15.91
N ARG A 113 -10.35 -16.63 -15.90
CA ARG A 113 -9.73 -17.14 -14.67
C ARG A 113 -8.98 -16.04 -13.95
N TYR A 114 -8.92 -16.14 -12.63
CA TYR A 114 -8.05 -15.29 -11.83
C TYR A 114 -6.59 -15.69 -12.00
N ILE A 115 -5.69 -14.72 -11.94
CA ILE A 115 -4.25 -14.96 -12.16
C ILE A 115 -3.68 -15.89 -11.09
N ASP A 116 -4.15 -15.74 -9.85
CA ASP A 116 -3.72 -16.56 -8.71
C ASP A 116 -4.18 -18.02 -8.79
N GLU A 117 -5.15 -18.32 -9.65
CA GLU A 117 -5.66 -19.68 -9.87
C GLU A 117 -4.95 -20.41 -11.02
N ILE A 118 -4.11 -19.73 -11.80
CA ILE A 118 -3.37 -20.34 -12.91
C ILE A 118 -2.05 -20.87 -12.38
N SER A 119 -1.91 -22.20 -12.37
CA SER A 119 -0.69 -22.84 -11.91
C SER A 119 0.37 -22.94 -13.00
N VAL A 120 1.64 -23.07 -12.61
CA VAL A 120 2.76 -23.29 -13.54
C VAL A 120 2.57 -24.59 -14.33
N ALA A 121 2.00 -25.63 -13.72
CA ALA A 121 1.71 -26.90 -14.38
C ALA A 121 0.71 -26.72 -15.52
N GLU A 122 -0.38 -25.98 -15.30
CA GLU A 122 -1.40 -25.72 -16.35
C GLU A 122 -0.84 -24.94 -17.54
N VAL A 123 0.13 -24.05 -17.29
CA VAL A 123 0.82 -23.33 -18.36
C VAL A 123 1.70 -24.29 -19.16
N ASN A 124 2.44 -25.18 -18.49
CA ASN A 124 3.26 -26.19 -19.17
C ASN A 124 2.40 -27.17 -19.98
N ASP A 125 1.29 -27.65 -19.43
CA ASP A 125 0.34 -28.53 -20.12
C ASP A 125 -0.32 -27.85 -21.33
N TYR A 126 -0.41 -26.52 -21.31
CA TYR A 126 -0.93 -25.75 -22.44
C TYR A 126 0.11 -25.51 -23.55
N LEU A 127 1.39 -25.50 -23.19
CA LEU A 127 2.51 -25.26 -24.13
C LEU A 127 3.06 -26.56 -24.75
N ALA A 128 2.76 -27.72 -24.17
CA ALA A 128 3.11 -29.03 -24.68
C ALA A 128 2.31 -29.40 -25.94
#